data_AF-A0A1F9B3Q3-F1
#
_entry.id   AF-A0A1F9B3Q3-F1
#
_cell.length_a   1.000
_cell.length_b   1.000
_cell.length_c   1.000
_cell.angle_alpha   90.00
_cell.angle_beta   90.00
_cell.angle_gamma   90.00
#
_symmetry.space_group_name_H-M   'P 1'
#
loop_
_entity.id
_entity.type
_entity.pdbx_description
1 polymer ?
#
loop_
_entity_poly.entity_id
_entity_poly.type
_entity_poly.pdbx_seq_one_letter_code
_entity_poly.pdbx_strand_id
1 'polypeptide(L)'
;MSRSLDIWVFGDYRNHPKDRSTLQVLAQARALAGEKGRVTALLLGHQVTEVAREYVAYGAQRILLLDDPQFAFYRADLFTTIVSDLIQEHQPEVFLVGATDFGRELASGVAKRLGVGLGADCISLQWDDRKEGLIGSSPAFGTDFLARICWSSARPHMATLRAGSFPERSYDQTASGEIVKVEKDPDHIPSRLRVLSSAREQHQITGLEDARIVVVGGRGVKDSEGFDHVRELALLMGGEVGATRPAVDAHWTSPEQLIGQTGKTIKPELLITCGTSGAVQYTAAIGGSGAIVAVNRDPRAPIFKMADFGVVGDALSFLPALITEVKNHLFKEIADLYRTQVKAGRDQISVSFGRRIKKFREDRKMSVADMAEKTGHPPEFIEQVEADSLTPPVSFLLQLSQALQIDPSQFLTEQEKVQIGGKRQEAFVKRTQNYSYRTLTPGAADKHLRSFMVTIEPREKHKMVAYKHPGEEFIFVYKGELELTLGNKMVRLTQGETIHFDSETKHKLRNISDEKCELIVTLYTP
;
A
#
# COMPACT_ATOMS: atom_id res chain seq x y z
N MET A 1 46.72 14.85 13.31
CA MET A 1 46.39 13.47 12.87
C MET A 1 44.88 13.35 12.96
N SER A 2 44.15 13.09 11.86
CA SER A 2 42.69 13.01 11.93
C SER A 2 42.30 11.79 12.77
N ARG A 3 41.49 12.03 13.80
CA ARG A 3 40.97 10.98 14.70
C ARG A 3 40.07 10.04 13.91
N SER A 4 40.09 8.75 14.22
CA SER A 4 39.15 7.78 13.64
C SER A 4 37.76 8.06 14.22
N LEU A 5 36.81 8.45 13.36
CA LEU A 5 35.43 8.72 13.78
C LEU A 5 34.69 7.42 14.05
N ASP A 6 34.22 7.20 15.27
CA ASP A 6 33.26 6.14 15.57
C ASP A 6 31.84 6.74 15.50
N ILE A 7 31.11 6.37 14.45
CA ILE A 7 29.77 6.86 14.17
C ILE A 7 28.78 5.73 14.45
N TRP A 8 27.86 5.99 15.36
CA TRP A 8 26.79 5.07 15.68
C TRP A 8 25.53 5.38 14.88
N VAL A 9 24.85 4.32 14.44
CA VAL A 9 23.55 4.40 13.77
C VAL A 9 22.55 3.56 14.54
N PHE A 10 21.40 4.12 14.87
CA PHE A 10 20.31 3.31 15.41
C PHE A 10 19.63 2.52 14.29
N GLY A 11 19.61 1.19 14.42
CA GLY A 11 18.99 0.30 13.47
C GLY A 11 17.50 0.08 13.76
N ASP A 12 16.61 0.87 13.17
CA ASP A 12 15.16 0.67 13.31
C ASP A 12 14.68 -0.45 12.38
N TYR A 13 14.59 -1.66 12.92
CA TYR A 13 14.18 -2.86 12.14
C TYR A 13 12.67 -2.99 11.94
N ARG A 14 11.86 -2.22 12.68
CA ARG A 14 10.42 -2.50 12.80
C ARG A 14 9.66 -2.28 11.50
N ASN A 15 10.18 -1.40 10.64
CA ASN A 15 9.66 -1.09 9.31
C ASN A 15 10.63 -1.45 8.17
N HIS A 16 11.71 -2.17 8.46
CA HIS A 16 12.83 -2.42 7.52
C HIS A 16 12.42 -2.87 6.10
N PRO A 17 11.40 -3.72 5.88
CA PRO A 17 10.97 -4.09 4.52
C PRO A 17 10.31 -2.96 3.71
N LYS A 18 9.88 -1.86 4.35
CA LYS A 18 9.12 -0.76 3.74
C LYS A 18 9.81 0.59 3.86
N ASP A 19 10.43 0.81 5.01
CA ASP A 19 11.15 2.02 5.33
C ASP A 19 12.65 1.69 5.35
N ARG A 20 13.30 2.06 4.25
CA ARG A 20 14.73 1.83 4.03
C ARG A 20 15.59 2.97 4.62
N SER A 21 15.03 3.83 5.48
CA SER A 21 15.73 4.96 6.09
C SER A 21 16.98 4.54 6.86
N THR A 22 16.96 3.43 7.60
CA THR A 22 18.16 2.92 8.29
C THR A 22 19.32 2.68 7.34
N LEU A 23 19.05 2.16 6.13
CA LEU A 23 20.08 1.90 5.12
C LEU A 23 20.69 3.19 4.56
N GLN A 24 19.86 4.21 4.37
CA GLN A 24 20.31 5.56 3.99
C GLN A 24 21.15 6.21 5.08
N VAL A 25 20.78 6.02 6.35
CA VAL A 25 21.54 6.51 7.50
C VAL A 25 22.89 5.80 7.60
N LEU A 26 22.95 4.48 7.39
CA LEU A 26 24.21 3.72 7.33
C LEU A 26 25.11 4.19 6.19
N ALA A 27 24.53 4.45 5.02
CA ALA A 27 25.26 4.99 3.88
C ALA A 27 25.88 6.36 4.20
N GLN A 28 25.09 7.26 4.78
CA GLN A 28 25.56 8.58 5.19
C GLN A 28 26.62 8.50 6.30
N ALA A 29 26.43 7.61 7.28
CA ALA A 29 27.41 7.37 8.33
C ALA A 29 28.74 6.87 7.75
N ARG A 30 28.70 5.98 6.75
CA ARG A 30 29.91 5.52 6.07
C ARG A 30 30.63 6.65 5.33
N ALA A 31 29.87 7.48 4.62
CA ALA A 31 30.42 8.63 3.92
C ALA A 31 31.10 9.62 4.88
N LEU A 32 30.48 9.89 6.03
CA LEU A 32 31.03 10.74 7.09
C LEU A 32 32.27 10.14 7.76
N ALA A 33 32.25 8.84 8.05
CA ALA A 33 33.36 8.16 8.73
C ALA A 33 34.62 8.02 7.83
N GLY A 34 34.47 8.09 6.51
CA GLY A 34 35.58 7.94 5.55
C GLY A 34 36.24 6.56 5.63
N GLU A 35 37.49 6.42 5.18
CA GLU A 35 38.21 5.13 5.21
C GLU A 35 38.71 4.73 6.60
N LYS A 36 39.02 5.72 7.44
CA LYS A 36 39.67 5.50 8.75
C LYS A 36 38.68 5.41 9.91
N GLY A 37 37.45 5.89 9.74
CA GLY A 37 36.42 5.82 10.76
C GLY A 37 35.71 4.47 10.78
N ARG A 38 34.93 4.23 11.83
CA ARG A 38 34.13 3.03 12.01
C ARG A 38 32.64 3.40 12.05
N VAL A 39 31.80 2.57 11.42
CA VAL A 39 30.35 2.65 11.56
C VAL A 39 29.85 1.48 12.38
N THR A 40 29.20 1.79 13.49
CA THR A 40 28.61 0.82 14.42
C THR A 40 27.08 0.96 14.38
N ALA A 41 26.34 -0.10 14.04
CA ALA A 41 24.89 -0.08 14.18
C ALA A 41 24.48 -0.59 15.57
N LEU A 42 23.59 0.13 16.26
CA LEU A 42 22.96 -0.33 17.49
C LEU A 42 21.59 -0.91 17.15
N LEU A 43 21.39 -2.19 17.42
CA LEU A 43 20.17 -2.93 17.11
C LEU A 43 19.59 -3.54 18.39
N LEU A 44 18.44 -3.01 18.80
CA LEU A 44 17.61 -3.51 19.91
C LEU A 44 16.37 -4.15 19.29
N GLY A 45 16.05 -5.40 19.62
CA GLY A 45 14.86 -6.06 19.11
C GLY A 45 14.64 -7.46 19.66
N HIS A 46 13.76 -8.21 19.01
CA HIS A 46 13.52 -9.63 19.30
C HIS A 46 13.58 -10.44 17.99
N GLN A 47 14.42 -11.47 17.95
CA GLN A 47 14.71 -12.31 16.80
C GLN A 47 15.24 -11.52 15.58
N VAL A 48 16.17 -10.59 15.83
CA VAL A 48 16.66 -9.63 14.82
C VAL A 48 18.06 -9.95 14.28
N THR A 49 18.55 -11.16 14.52
CA THR A 49 19.88 -11.60 14.08
C THR A 49 20.07 -11.52 12.56
N GLU A 50 19.05 -11.83 11.75
CA GLU A 50 19.16 -11.70 10.28
C GLU A 50 19.23 -10.24 9.82
N VAL A 51 18.51 -9.33 10.50
CA VAL A 51 18.58 -7.88 10.22
C VAL A 51 19.99 -7.34 10.52
N ALA A 52 20.64 -7.85 11.57
CA ALA A 52 22.02 -7.49 11.88
C ALA A 52 22.97 -7.82 10.71
N ARG A 53 22.81 -9.00 10.10
CA ARG A 53 23.61 -9.40 8.92
C ARG A 53 23.34 -8.52 7.72
N GLU A 54 22.09 -8.14 7.51
CA GLU A 54 21.74 -7.23 6.43
C GLU A 54 22.38 -5.85 6.59
N TYR A 55 22.39 -5.28 7.81
CA TYR A 55 23.07 -4.01 8.06
C TYR A 55 24.58 -4.08 7.80
N VAL A 56 25.22 -5.23 8.04
CA VAL A 56 26.62 -5.45 7.64
C VAL A 56 26.78 -5.35 6.13
N ALA A 57 25.90 -6.01 5.36
CA ALA A 57 25.90 -5.95 3.89
C ALA A 57 25.69 -4.54 3.32
N TYR A 58 25.10 -3.63 4.09
CA TYR A 58 24.93 -2.22 3.70
C TYR A 58 25.99 -1.27 4.30
N GLY A 59 26.99 -1.80 5.01
CA GLY A 59 28.20 -1.06 5.39
C GLY A 59 28.38 -0.79 6.88
N ALA A 60 27.58 -1.38 7.75
CA ALA A 60 27.91 -1.43 9.17
C ALA A 60 29.14 -2.35 9.38
N GLN A 61 30.19 -1.83 10.01
CA GLN A 61 31.40 -2.61 10.30
C GLN A 61 31.32 -3.33 11.65
N ARG A 62 30.44 -2.83 12.54
CA ARG A 62 30.16 -3.41 13.84
C ARG A 62 28.67 -3.31 14.13
N ILE A 63 28.09 -4.33 14.75
CA ILE A 63 26.72 -4.33 15.26
C ILE A 63 26.78 -4.56 16.76
N LEU A 64 26.22 -3.65 17.55
CA LEU A 64 25.88 -3.90 18.94
C LEU A 64 24.45 -4.42 18.98
N LEU A 65 24.30 -5.70 19.30
CA LEU A 65 23.04 -6.43 19.23
C LEU A 65 22.53 -6.73 20.63
N LEU A 66 21.35 -6.20 20.96
CA LEU A 66 20.51 -6.68 22.06
C LEU A 66 19.28 -7.36 21.46
N ASP A 67 19.23 -8.68 21.58
CA ASP A 67 18.12 -9.50 21.12
C ASP A 67 17.40 -10.10 22.33
N ASP A 68 16.31 -9.46 22.75
CA ASP A 68 15.53 -9.83 23.93
C ASP A 68 14.02 -9.56 23.71
N PRO A 69 13.11 -10.45 24.16
CA PRO A 69 11.66 -10.27 24.03
C PRO A 69 11.12 -8.92 24.51
N GLN A 70 11.77 -8.27 25.47
CA GLN A 70 11.35 -6.95 25.97
C GLN A 70 11.44 -5.85 24.93
N PHE A 71 12.30 -5.99 23.93
CA PHE A 71 12.44 -5.04 22.82
C PHE A 71 11.54 -5.37 21.62
N ALA A 72 10.68 -6.40 21.73
CA ALA A 72 9.68 -6.70 20.69
C ALA A 72 8.71 -5.53 20.44
N PHE A 73 8.45 -4.72 21.47
CA PHE A 73 7.63 -3.52 21.38
C PHE A 73 8.39 -2.30 21.91
N TYR A 74 8.16 -1.17 21.26
CA TYR A 74 8.79 0.07 21.67
C TYR A 74 8.20 0.58 22.99
N ARG A 75 9.10 0.87 23.94
CA ARG A 75 8.82 1.62 25.16
C ARG A 75 9.86 2.72 25.27
N ALA A 76 9.41 3.97 25.17
CA ALA A 76 10.30 5.12 25.03
C ALA A 76 11.31 5.24 26.19
N ASP A 77 10.89 4.98 27.42
CA ASP A 77 11.73 4.99 28.61
C ASP A 77 12.79 3.88 28.61
N LEU A 78 12.41 2.65 28.30
CA LEU A 78 13.34 1.52 28.22
C LEU A 78 14.40 1.74 27.13
N PHE A 79 13.95 2.06 25.90
CA PHE A 79 14.86 2.26 24.77
C PHE A 79 15.78 3.45 25.01
N THR A 80 15.25 4.58 25.48
CA THR A 80 16.07 5.76 25.79
C THR A 80 17.13 5.45 26.85
N THR A 81 16.76 4.70 27.89
CA THR A 81 17.69 4.34 28.97
C THR A 81 18.82 3.45 28.44
N ILE A 82 18.49 2.33 27.79
CA ILE A 82 19.50 1.41 27.23
C ILE A 82 20.42 2.10 26.23
N VAL A 83 19.85 2.84 25.27
CA VAL A 83 20.64 3.54 24.24
C VAL A 83 21.58 4.56 24.89
N SER A 84 21.10 5.33 25.86
CA SER A 84 21.91 6.33 26.55
C SER A 84 23.04 5.69 27.37
N ASP A 85 22.75 4.61 28.09
CA ASP A 85 23.74 3.90 28.89
C ASP A 85 24.85 3.31 27.98
N LEU A 86 24.47 2.72 26.84
CA LEU A 86 25.45 2.21 25.87
C LEU A 86 26.29 3.32 25.23
N ILE A 87 25.69 4.47 24.91
CA ILE A 87 26.42 5.64 24.43
C ILE A 87 27.40 6.15 25.51
N GLN A 88 27.01 6.14 26.78
CA GLN A 88 27.89 6.53 27.87
C GLN A 88 29.04 5.54 28.09
N GLU A 89 28.80 4.24 27.91
CA GLU A 89 29.82 3.20 28.05
C GLU A 89 30.84 3.22 26.91
N HIS A 90 30.38 3.44 25.68
CA HIS A 90 31.22 3.32 24.48
C HIS A 90 31.68 4.66 23.89
N GLN A 91 31.10 5.78 24.30
CA GLN A 91 31.50 7.15 23.94
C GLN A 91 31.70 7.39 22.43
N PRO A 92 30.70 7.13 21.56
CA PRO A 92 30.79 7.44 20.13
C PRO A 92 30.90 8.96 19.89
N GLU A 93 31.50 9.35 18.76
CA GLU A 93 31.62 10.76 18.37
C GLU A 93 30.29 11.29 17.82
N VAL A 94 29.55 10.45 17.08
CA VAL A 94 28.31 10.81 16.39
C VAL A 94 27.28 9.70 16.60
N PHE A 95 26.01 10.06 16.80
CA PHE A 95 24.89 9.12 16.83
C PHE A 95 23.76 9.57 15.92
N LEU A 96 23.45 8.75 14.91
CA LEU A 96 22.50 9.06 13.85
C LEU A 96 21.28 8.14 13.91
N VAL A 97 20.11 8.70 13.63
CA VAL A 97 18.82 7.97 13.64
C VAL A 97 18.00 8.40 12.41
N GLY A 98 17.18 7.52 11.84
CA GLY A 98 16.20 7.92 10.83
C GLY A 98 15.13 8.85 11.43
N ALA A 99 14.66 9.85 10.70
CA ALA A 99 13.65 10.82 11.18
C ALA A 99 12.21 10.30 11.09
N THR A 100 11.98 9.02 11.41
CA THR A 100 10.65 8.43 11.57
C THR A 100 9.99 8.92 12.87
N ASP A 101 8.70 8.68 13.07
CA ASP A 101 8.01 9.06 14.32
C ASP A 101 8.74 8.48 15.56
N PHE A 102 9.13 7.22 15.47
CA PHE A 102 9.94 6.58 16.49
C PHE A 102 11.33 7.19 16.63
N GLY A 103 12.03 7.41 15.52
CA GLY A 103 13.41 7.91 15.57
C GLY A 103 13.48 9.33 16.11
N ARG A 104 12.47 10.16 15.82
CA ARG A 104 12.29 11.50 16.39
C ARG A 104 12.10 11.43 17.90
N GLU A 105 11.22 10.56 18.38
CA GLU A 105 10.98 10.38 19.80
C GLU A 105 12.24 9.84 20.53
N LEU A 106 12.82 8.75 20.03
CA LEU A 106 14.01 8.12 20.60
C LEU A 106 15.19 9.09 20.67
N ALA A 107 15.54 9.74 19.56
CA ALA A 107 16.67 10.65 19.51
C ALA A 107 16.48 11.84 20.47
N SER A 108 15.26 12.36 20.60
CA SER A 108 14.96 13.46 21.52
C SER A 108 15.15 13.05 22.98
N GLY A 109 14.68 11.86 23.36
CA GLY A 109 14.85 11.30 24.70
C GLY A 109 16.31 11.07 25.06
N VAL A 110 17.06 10.46 24.13
CA VAL A 110 18.50 10.18 24.30
C VAL A 110 19.30 11.49 24.40
N ALA A 111 19.07 12.46 23.51
CA ALA A 111 19.76 13.74 23.55
C ALA A 111 19.53 14.48 24.87
N LYS A 112 18.28 14.48 25.36
CA LYS A 112 17.92 15.10 26.63
C LYS A 112 18.59 14.41 27.82
N ARG A 113 18.63 13.08 27.85
CA ARG A 113 19.26 12.30 28.92
C ARG A 113 20.77 12.47 28.95
N LEU A 114 21.41 12.58 27.79
CA LEU A 114 22.85 12.82 27.66
C LEU A 114 23.26 14.30 27.83
N GLY A 115 22.31 15.23 27.71
CA GLY A 115 22.59 16.67 27.79
C GLY A 115 23.31 17.22 26.55
N VAL A 116 23.03 16.67 25.37
CA VAL A 116 23.69 17.03 24.10
C VAL A 116 22.75 17.66 23.09
N GLY A 117 23.32 18.28 22.05
CA GLY A 117 22.54 18.87 20.95
C GLY A 117 22.03 17.84 19.95
N LEU A 118 20.80 18.02 19.48
CA LEU A 118 20.15 17.21 18.45
C LEU A 118 19.75 18.08 17.25
N GLY A 119 20.25 17.77 16.06
CA GLY A 119 19.73 18.33 14.81
C GLY A 119 18.58 17.48 14.28
N ALA A 120 17.41 18.05 14.13
CA ALA A 120 16.22 17.34 13.68
C ALA A 120 16.09 17.35 12.15
N ASP A 121 15.66 16.24 11.57
CA ASP A 121 15.19 16.13 10.18
C ASP A 121 16.19 16.67 9.14
N CYS A 122 17.47 16.35 9.35
CA CYS A 122 18.55 16.83 8.51
C CYS A 122 18.50 16.18 7.12
N ILE A 123 18.69 16.99 6.08
CA ILE A 123 18.76 16.58 4.67
C ILE A 123 20.19 16.56 4.13
N SER A 124 21.14 17.11 4.89
CA SER A 124 22.57 17.00 4.62
C SER A 124 23.34 16.98 5.93
N LEU A 125 24.46 16.25 5.94
CA LEU A 125 25.42 16.21 7.04
C LEU A 125 26.84 16.17 6.48
N GLN A 126 27.74 16.91 7.12
CA GLN A 126 29.16 16.95 6.81
C GLN A 126 29.97 17.03 8.10
N TRP A 127 31.15 16.42 8.10
CA TRP A 127 32.12 16.58 9.17
C TRP A 127 33.03 17.77 8.86
N ASP A 128 33.18 18.69 9.81
CA ASP A 128 34.17 19.78 9.75
C ASP A 128 35.41 19.37 10.55
N ASP A 129 36.47 18.97 9.85
CA ASP A 129 37.74 18.56 10.45
C ASP A 129 38.40 19.68 11.28
N ARG A 130 38.15 20.96 10.96
CA ARG A 130 38.77 22.09 11.67
C ARG A 130 38.08 22.36 12.99
N LYS A 131 36.76 22.21 13.02
CA LYS A 131 35.95 22.40 14.23
C LYS A 131 35.75 21.12 15.03
N GLU A 132 36.22 20.00 14.48
CA GLU A 132 35.95 18.65 14.99
C GLU A 132 34.47 18.48 15.31
N GLY A 133 33.60 18.73 14.32
CA GLY A 133 32.18 18.58 14.56
C GLY A 133 31.27 18.56 13.36
N LEU A 134 30.02 18.18 13.65
CA LEU A 134 29.00 18.00 12.64
C LEU A 134 28.44 19.35 12.17
N ILE A 135 28.25 19.47 10.85
CA ILE A 135 27.50 20.54 10.20
C ILE A 135 26.37 19.88 9.42
N GLY A 136 25.14 20.33 9.65
CA GLY A 136 23.95 19.80 9.00
C GLY A 136 23.08 20.87 8.41
N SER A 137 22.21 20.50 7.47
CA SER A 137 21.14 21.37 7.00
C SER A 137 19.78 20.73 7.27
N SER A 138 18.86 21.51 7.83
CA SER A 138 17.50 21.06 8.16
C SER A 138 16.46 22.06 7.66
N PRO A 139 15.40 21.61 6.97
CA PRO A 139 14.29 22.47 6.58
C PRO A 139 13.50 22.95 7.81
N ALA A 140 13.21 24.24 7.87
CA ALA A 140 12.44 24.88 8.93
C ALA A 140 11.25 25.66 8.34
N PHE A 141 10.25 25.96 9.18
CA PHE A 141 9.05 26.74 8.82
C PHE A 141 8.37 26.24 7.54
N GLY A 142 7.96 24.97 7.51
CA GLY A 142 7.25 24.43 6.35
C GLY A 142 8.09 24.32 5.07
N THR A 143 9.42 24.23 5.20
CA THR A 143 10.44 24.18 4.12
C THR A 143 10.82 25.53 3.49
N ASP A 144 10.27 26.64 3.96
CA ASP A 144 10.60 27.98 3.47
C ASP A 144 12.05 28.39 3.77
N PHE A 145 12.63 27.84 4.84
CA PHE A 145 14.01 28.12 5.23
C PHE A 145 14.82 26.83 5.32
N LEU A 146 16.09 26.91 4.91
CA LEU A 146 17.09 25.88 5.17
C LEU A 146 18.04 26.37 6.28
N ALA A 147 17.89 25.79 7.47
CA ALA A 147 18.73 26.13 8.61
C ALA A 147 20.04 25.34 8.55
N ARG A 148 21.17 26.04 8.61
CA ARG A 148 22.49 25.42 8.81
C ARG A 148 22.74 25.25 10.31
N ILE A 149 22.84 24.01 10.75
CA ILE A 149 23.03 23.62 12.15
C ILE A 149 24.50 23.26 12.36
N CYS A 150 25.10 23.82 13.40
CA CYS A 150 26.44 23.46 13.86
C CYS A 150 26.36 23.00 15.31
N TRP A 151 26.90 21.82 15.59
CA TRP A 151 26.88 21.26 16.94
C TRP A 151 27.98 21.90 17.80
N SER A 152 27.73 21.97 19.10
CA SER A 152 28.72 22.39 20.09
C SER A 152 29.74 21.26 20.36
N SER A 153 30.65 21.47 21.31
CA SER A 153 31.67 20.48 21.66
C SER A 153 31.13 19.24 22.39
N ALA A 154 29.90 19.27 22.92
CA ALA A 154 29.31 18.13 23.64
C ALA A 154 29.12 16.91 22.72
N ARG A 155 29.36 15.70 23.26
CA ARG A 155 29.33 14.42 22.51
C ARG A 155 28.32 13.43 23.10
N PRO A 156 27.71 12.56 22.27
CA PRO A 156 27.86 12.50 20.80
C PRO A 156 27.16 13.66 20.08
N HIS A 157 27.61 13.98 18.87
CA HIS A 157 26.81 14.79 17.95
C HIS A 157 25.62 13.98 17.45
N MET A 158 24.40 14.42 17.77
CA MET A 158 23.19 13.67 17.42
C MET A 158 22.41 14.32 16.30
N ALA A 159 21.95 13.52 15.33
CA ALA A 159 21.05 14.00 14.28
C ALA A 159 19.99 12.95 13.89
N THR A 160 18.78 13.40 13.59
CA THR A 160 17.80 12.60 12.84
C THR A 160 17.87 12.95 11.36
N LEU A 161 17.82 11.94 10.47
CA LEU A 161 17.97 12.11 9.02
C LEU A 161 16.65 11.90 8.29
N ARG A 162 16.28 12.84 7.43
CA ARG A 162 15.04 12.75 6.64
C ARG A 162 15.14 11.60 5.64
N ALA A 163 14.10 10.76 5.62
CA ALA A 163 13.98 9.67 4.65
C ALA A 163 14.00 10.20 3.20
N GLY A 164 14.66 9.48 2.31
CA GLY A 164 14.80 9.82 0.89
C GLY A 164 15.83 10.92 0.58
N SER A 165 16.46 11.53 1.59
CA SER A 165 17.44 12.62 1.38
C SER A 165 18.87 12.13 1.13
N PHE A 166 19.17 10.88 1.48
CA PHE A 166 20.51 10.30 1.35
C PHE A 166 20.46 9.05 0.46
N PRO A 167 21.50 8.78 -0.34
CA PRO A 167 21.55 7.60 -1.18
C PRO A 167 21.68 6.33 -0.33
N GLU A 168 21.18 5.23 -0.86
CA GLU A 168 21.47 3.90 -0.32
C GLU A 168 22.73 3.32 -0.95
N ARG A 169 23.48 2.51 -0.18
CA ARG A 169 24.56 1.71 -0.75
C ARG A 169 23.98 0.43 -1.35
N SER A 170 24.64 -0.10 -2.37
CA SER A 170 24.31 -1.41 -2.90
C SER A 170 24.60 -2.50 -1.85
N TYR A 171 23.79 -3.55 -1.86
CA TYR A 171 23.99 -4.72 -1.02
C TYR A 171 25.30 -5.42 -1.38
N ASP A 172 26.18 -5.62 -0.41
CA ASP A 172 27.45 -6.31 -0.58
C ASP A 172 27.43 -7.68 0.12
N GLN A 173 27.35 -8.76 -0.67
CA GLN A 173 27.38 -10.14 -0.19
C GLN A 173 28.71 -10.53 0.46
N THR A 174 29.78 -9.79 0.17
CA THR A 174 31.14 -10.08 0.64
C THR A 174 31.51 -9.25 1.87
N ALA A 175 30.63 -8.34 2.31
CA ALA A 175 30.86 -7.53 3.48
C ALA A 175 31.04 -8.39 4.74
N SER A 176 32.04 -8.04 5.54
CA SER A 176 32.30 -8.65 6.83
C SER A 176 32.25 -7.59 7.92
N GLY A 177 31.56 -7.90 9.01
CA GLY A 177 31.36 -7.00 10.14
C GLY A 177 31.26 -7.78 11.44
N GLU A 178 31.65 -7.15 12.54
CA GLU A 178 31.63 -7.74 13.88
C GLU A 178 30.23 -7.62 14.49
N ILE A 179 29.56 -8.73 14.80
CA ILE A 179 28.29 -8.72 15.54
C ILE A 179 28.60 -9.05 17.01
N VAL A 180 28.45 -8.04 17.88
CA VAL A 180 28.70 -8.15 19.31
C VAL A 180 27.36 -8.18 20.03
N LYS A 181 27.06 -9.31 20.69
CA LYS A 181 25.92 -9.40 21.60
C LYS A 181 26.24 -8.62 22.86
N VAL A 182 25.33 -7.74 23.27
CA VAL A 182 25.49 -6.92 24.46
C VAL A 182 24.65 -7.52 25.57
N GLU A 183 25.29 -7.78 26.71
CA GLU A 183 24.61 -8.26 27.92
C GLU A 183 24.16 -7.08 28.76
N LYS A 184 22.90 -6.69 28.59
CA LYS A 184 22.20 -5.71 29.43
C LYS A 184 20.87 -6.31 29.81
N ASP A 185 20.60 -6.40 31.11
CA ASP A 185 19.35 -6.94 31.61
C ASP A 185 18.24 -5.87 31.58
N PRO A 186 17.23 -6.01 30.71
CA PRO A 186 16.14 -5.04 30.61
C PRO A 186 15.18 -5.10 31.81
N ASP A 187 15.12 -6.20 32.58
CA ASP A 187 14.23 -6.33 33.74
C ASP A 187 14.59 -5.36 34.87
N HIS A 188 15.85 -4.98 34.96
CA HIS A 188 16.33 -4.02 35.97
C HIS A 188 16.02 -2.56 35.61
N ILE A 189 15.42 -2.29 34.44
CA ILE A 189 15.07 -0.94 34.00
C ILE A 189 13.57 -0.73 34.18
N PRO A 190 13.16 0.05 35.21
CA PRO A 190 11.74 0.30 35.46
C PRO A 190 11.13 1.09 34.31
N SER A 191 10.15 0.47 33.63
CA SER A 191 9.33 1.13 32.62
C SER A 191 8.01 1.56 33.23
N ARG A 192 7.65 2.84 33.06
CA ARG A 192 6.31 3.36 33.41
C ARG A 192 5.31 3.14 32.28
N LEU A 193 5.79 2.77 31.09
CA LEU A 193 4.98 2.47 29.93
C LEU A 193 4.64 0.98 29.88
N ARG A 194 3.35 0.69 29.69
CA ARG A 194 2.86 -0.67 29.40
C ARG A 194 2.17 -0.66 28.04
N VAL A 195 2.73 -1.42 27.10
CA VAL A 195 2.13 -1.64 25.78
C VAL A 195 0.96 -2.62 25.96
N LEU A 196 -0.27 -2.14 25.78
CA LEU A 196 -1.48 -2.97 25.90
C LEU A 196 -1.75 -3.74 24.61
N SER A 197 -1.53 -3.10 23.48
CA SER A 197 -1.66 -3.69 22.16
C SER A 197 -0.72 -3.00 21.18
N SER A 198 -0.31 -3.74 20.17
CA SER A 198 0.39 -3.24 18.98
C SER A 198 -0.12 -4.05 17.81
N ALA A 199 -0.68 -3.38 16.82
CA ALA A 199 -1.16 -4.00 15.61
C ALA A 199 -0.46 -3.33 14.44
N ARG A 200 0.14 -4.12 13.56
CA ARG A 200 0.52 -3.62 12.24
C ARG A 200 -0.78 -3.41 11.47
N GLU A 201 -1.14 -2.15 11.24
CA GLU A 201 -2.14 -1.86 10.22
C GLU A 201 -1.64 -2.44 8.89
N GLN A 202 -2.52 -3.14 8.18
CA GLN A 202 -2.24 -3.50 6.80
C GLN A 202 -2.21 -2.20 5.99
N HIS A 203 -1.02 -1.62 5.90
CA HIS A 203 -0.70 -0.44 5.10
C HIS A 203 -1.35 -0.56 3.72
N GLN A 204 -2.12 0.48 3.38
CA GLN A 204 -2.31 0.95 1.99
C GLN A 204 -0.90 1.25 1.48
N ILE A 205 -0.43 0.55 0.45
CA ILE A 205 1.00 0.47 0.13
C ILE A 205 1.53 1.75 -0.56
N THR A 206 0.66 2.65 -1.01
CA THR A 206 1.06 3.94 -1.57
C THR A 206 0.19 5.06 -1.04
N GLY A 207 0.83 6.03 -0.38
CA GLY A 207 0.17 7.31 -0.11
C GLY A 207 -0.07 8.04 -1.44
N LEU A 208 -1.15 8.82 -1.51
CA LEU A 208 -1.50 9.60 -2.70
C LEU A 208 -0.34 10.52 -3.18
N GLU A 209 0.59 10.89 -2.28
CA GLU A 209 1.76 11.73 -2.56
C GLU A 209 2.88 10.98 -3.30
N ASP A 210 2.99 9.66 -3.13
CA ASP A 210 4.01 8.80 -3.76
C ASP A 210 3.50 8.06 -4.99
N ALA A 211 2.22 8.23 -5.34
CA ALA A 211 1.57 7.52 -6.42
C ALA A 211 2.09 7.97 -7.79
N ARG A 212 2.53 7.02 -8.61
CA ARG A 212 2.97 7.29 -10.00
C ARG A 212 1.80 7.64 -10.92
N ILE A 213 0.63 7.05 -10.68
CA ILE A 213 -0.60 7.33 -11.41
C ILE A 213 -1.68 7.70 -10.40
N VAL A 214 -2.41 8.78 -10.64
CA VAL A 214 -3.56 9.17 -9.80
C VAL A 214 -4.78 9.45 -10.66
N VAL A 215 -5.91 8.86 -10.30
CA VAL A 215 -7.21 9.14 -10.92
C VAL A 215 -8.08 9.91 -9.93
N VAL A 216 -8.49 11.12 -10.30
CA VAL A 216 -9.17 12.08 -9.42
C VAL A 216 -10.63 12.24 -9.78
N GLY A 217 -11.51 12.10 -8.80
CA GLY A 217 -12.93 12.42 -8.91
C GLY A 217 -13.29 13.81 -8.37
N GLY A 218 -13.99 14.61 -9.18
CA GLY A 218 -14.58 15.89 -8.79
C GLY A 218 -16.09 15.84 -8.61
N ARG A 219 -16.71 16.98 -8.27
CA ARG A 219 -18.19 17.09 -8.17
C ARG A 219 -18.92 16.61 -9.43
N GLY A 220 -18.29 16.71 -10.60
CA GLY A 220 -18.85 16.27 -11.88
C GLY A 220 -19.10 14.76 -12.00
N VAL A 221 -18.56 13.93 -11.08
CA VAL A 221 -18.90 12.49 -10.99
C VAL A 221 -20.22 12.21 -10.26
N LYS A 222 -20.88 13.26 -9.75
CA LYS A 222 -22.24 13.31 -9.16
C LYS A 222 -22.50 12.59 -7.85
N ASP A 223 -22.02 11.38 -7.65
CA ASP A 223 -22.33 10.56 -6.48
C ASP A 223 -21.26 9.46 -6.24
N SER A 224 -21.48 8.64 -5.20
CA SER A 224 -20.58 7.55 -4.83
C SER A 224 -20.49 6.46 -5.90
N GLU A 225 -21.56 6.20 -6.66
CA GLU A 225 -21.60 5.21 -7.74
C GLU A 225 -20.77 5.70 -8.93
N GLY A 226 -20.92 6.98 -9.31
CA GLY A 226 -20.03 7.62 -10.28
C GLY A 226 -18.57 7.65 -9.82
N PHE A 227 -18.32 7.76 -8.51
CA PHE A 227 -16.98 7.68 -7.94
C PHE A 227 -16.41 6.25 -7.95
N ASP A 228 -17.23 5.20 -8.01
CA ASP A 228 -16.74 3.82 -8.16
C ASP A 228 -16.03 3.61 -9.49
N HIS A 229 -16.43 4.29 -10.57
CA HIS A 229 -15.69 4.27 -11.82
C HIS A 229 -14.31 4.93 -11.71
N VAL A 230 -14.15 5.94 -10.86
CA VAL A 230 -12.84 6.54 -10.56
C VAL A 230 -11.94 5.51 -9.87
N ARG A 231 -12.50 4.75 -8.91
CA ARG A 231 -11.80 3.66 -8.22
C ARG A 231 -11.40 2.54 -9.17
N GLU A 232 -12.32 2.11 -10.03
CA GLU A 232 -12.10 1.04 -11.00
C GLU A 232 -11.01 1.41 -12.00
N LEU A 233 -11.04 2.63 -12.54
CA LEU A 233 -10.01 3.09 -13.47
C LEU A 233 -8.64 3.18 -12.79
N ALA A 234 -8.57 3.73 -11.57
CA ALA A 234 -7.33 3.76 -10.79
C ALA A 234 -6.75 2.36 -10.60
N LEU A 235 -7.61 1.41 -10.21
CA LEU A 235 -7.24 0.01 -10.03
C LEU A 235 -6.67 -0.62 -11.30
N LEU A 236 -7.36 -0.46 -12.44
CA LEU A 236 -6.93 -1.04 -13.73
C LEU A 236 -5.59 -0.47 -14.22
N MET A 237 -5.31 0.77 -13.86
CA MET A 237 -4.08 1.46 -14.21
C MET A 237 -2.95 1.25 -13.19
N GLY A 238 -3.22 0.60 -12.06
CA GLY A 238 -2.27 0.46 -10.96
C GLY A 238 -1.93 1.79 -10.28
N GLY A 239 -2.89 2.72 -10.25
CA GLY A 239 -2.76 4.04 -9.63
C GLY A 239 -3.61 4.21 -8.38
N GLU A 240 -3.51 5.38 -7.76
CA GLU A 240 -4.25 5.75 -6.55
C GLU A 240 -5.46 6.64 -6.86
N VAL A 241 -6.41 6.67 -5.92
CA VAL A 241 -7.66 7.42 -6.06
C VAL A 241 -7.55 8.77 -5.36
N GLY A 242 -7.65 9.86 -6.10
CA GLY A 242 -7.73 11.20 -5.54
C GLY A 242 -9.13 11.80 -5.58
N ALA A 243 -9.34 12.86 -4.82
CA ALA A 243 -10.62 13.56 -4.78
C ALA A 243 -10.46 15.07 -4.54
N THR A 244 -11.37 15.85 -5.13
CA THR A 244 -11.51 17.27 -4.76
C THR A 244 -12.37 17.43 -3.50
N ARG A 245 -12.21 18.56 -2.80
CA ARG A 245 -13.00 18.91 -1.60
C ARG A 245 -14.51 18.64 -1.75
N PRO A 246 -15.19 19.07 -2.84
CA PRO A 246 -16.61 18.76 -3.03
C PRO A 246 -17.00 17.27 -3.00
N ALA A 247 -16.12 16.36 -3.45
CA ALA A 247 -16.39 14.92 -3.45
C ALA A 247 -16.20 14.32 -2.05
N VAL A 248 -15.22 14.82 -1.29
CA VAL A 248 -14.96 14.44 0.11
C VAL A 248 -16.08 14.94 1.03
N ASP A 249 -16.47 16.21 0.88
CA ASP A 249 -17.56 16.81 1.68
C ASP A 249 -18.91 16.15 1.41
N ALA A 250 -19.09 15.59 0.21
CA ALA A 250 -20.26 14.79 -0.15
C ALA A 250 -20.17 13.32 0.29
N HIS A 251 -19.10 12.95 0.99
CA HIS A 251 -18.84 11.60 1.51
C HIS A 251 -18.80 10.50 0.43
N TRP A 252 -18.42 10.84 -0.79
CA TRP A 252 -18.21 9.84 -1.84
C TRP A 252 -16.90 9.08 -1.65
N THR A 253 -15.96 9.68 -0.90
CA THR A 253 -14.64 9.14 -0.59
C THR A 253 -14.13 9.74 0.71
N SER A 254 -13.02 9.21 1.22
CA SER A 254 -12.49 9.56 2.53
C SER A 254 -11.63 10.84 2.49
N PRO A 255 -11.49 11.56 3.62
CA PRO A 255 -10.66 12.77 3.71
C PRO A 255 -9.19 12.55 3.33
N GLU A 256 -8.69 11.33 3.49
CA GLU A 256 -7.32 10.95 3.12
C GLU A 256 -7.06 11.04 1.62
N GLN A 257 -8.12 11.04 0.79
CA GLN A 257 -8.01 11.20 -0.66
C GLN A 257 -8.12 12.66 -1.13
N LEU A 258 -8.24 13.61 -0.20
CA LEU A 258 -8.38 15.02 -0.53
C LEU A 258 -7.09 15.59 -1.14
N ILE A 259 -7.19 16.11 -2.36
CA ILE A 259 -6.15 16.88 -3.03
C ILE A 259 -6.53 18.36 -3.02
N GLY A 260 -5.60 19.22 -2.60
CA GLY A 260 -5.76 20.67 -2.62
C GLY A 260 -4.96 21.35 -1.51
N GLN A 261 -5.06 22.68 -1.42
CA GLN A 261 -4.34 23.51 -0.45
C GLN A 261 -4.51 23.07 1.03
N THR A 262 -5.67 22.49 1.37
CA THR A 262 -5.97 21.97 2.72
C THR A 262 -5.94 20.43 2.77
N GLY A 263 -5.45 19.79 1.72
CA GLY A 263 -5.31 18.34 1.57
C GLY A 263 -3.88 17.99 1.21
N LYS A 264 -3.70 16.93 0.45
CA LYS A 264 -2.40 16.45 -0.01
C LYS A 264 -1.94 17.18 -1.27
N THR A 265 -0.62 17.34 -1.40
CA THR A 265 0.03 17.83 -2.62
C THR A 265 0.71 16.65 -3.30
N ILE A 266 0.45 16.45 -4.60
CA ILE A 266 0.84 15.24 -5.32
C ILE A 266 1.64 15.57 -6.57
N LYS A 267 2.52 14.66 -6.99
CA LYS A 267 3.33 14.80 -8.21
C LYS A 267 3.41 13.49 -9.01
N PRO A 268 2.27 12.92 -9.44
CA PRO A 268 2.27 11.70 -10.23
C PRO A 268 2.89 11.91 -11.61
N GLU A 269 3.40 10.84 -12.21
CA GLU A 269 3.79 10.81 -13.62
C GLU A 269 2.57 10.99 -14.54
N LEU A 270 1.41 10.45 -14.14
CA LEU A 270 0.14 10.59 -14.86
C LEU A 270 -1.01 10.93 -13.90
N LEU A 271 -1.71 12.03 -14.18
CA LEU A 271 -2.90 12.46 -13.48
C LEU A 271 -4.11 12.43 -14.42
N ILE A 272 -5.14 11.66 -14.10
CA ILE A 272 -6.42 11.68 -14.82
C ILE A 272 -7.46 12.32 -13.91
N THR A 273 -7.98 13.49 -14.28
CA THR A 273 -8.90 14.27 -13.44
C THR A 273 -10.27 14.38 -14.10
N CYS A 274 -11.28 13.81 -13.46
CA CYS A 274 -12.62 13.61 -14.01
C CYS A 274 -13.66 14.42 -13.23
N GLY A 275 -14.38 15.31 -13.93
CA GLY A 275 -15.43 16.13 -13.34
C GLY A 275 -14.93 17.20 -12.37
N THR A 276 -13.68 17.67 -12.54
CA THR A 276 -13.06 18.72 -11.71
C THR A 276 -13.08 20.06 -12.43
N SER A 277 -13.40 21.15 -11.72
CA SER A 277 -13.45 22.50 -12.33
C SER A 277 -12.07 23.16 -12.47
N GLY A 278 -11.07 22.72 -11.70
CA GLY A 278 -9.75 23.35 -11.67
C GLY A 278 -9.71 24.61 -10.79
N ALA A 279 -10.40 24.60 -9.65
CA ALA A 279 -10.28 25.67 -8.66
C ALA A 279 -8.81 25.82 -8.21
N VAL A 280 -8.38 27.06 -7.94
CA VAL A 280 -6.98 27.40 -7.61
C VAL A 280 -6.42 26.55 -6.47
N GLN A 281 -7.27 26.27 -5.47
CA GLN A 281 -6.92 25.45 -4.31
C GLN A 281 -6.60 24.01 -4.69
N TYR A 282 -7.27 23.45 -5.70
CA TYR A 282 -6.98 22.10 -6.21
C TYR A 282 -5.78 22.13 -7.14
N THR A 283 -5.73 23.07 -8.08
CA THR A 283 -4.67 23.15 -9.09
C THR A 283 -3.28 23.44 -8.49
N ALA A 284 -3.21 24.18 -7.39
CA ALA A 284 -1.96 24.42 -6.66
C ALA A 284 -1.31 23.12 -6.13
N ALA A 285 -2.12 22.10 -5.83
CA ALA A 285 -1.67 20.83 -5.27
C ALA A 285 -1.31 19.77 -6.31
N ILE A 286 -1.57 20.02 -7.60
CA ILE A 286 -1.27 19.11 -8.72
C ILE A 286 -0.29 19.70 -9.74
N GLY A 287 0.17 20.93 -9.55
CA GLY A 287 0.96 21.65 -10.55
C GLY A 287 2.33 21.03 -10.87
N GLY A 288 2.80 20.08 -10.05
CA GLY A 288 4.02 19.30 -10.31
C GLY A 288 3.78 17.93 -10.94
N SER A 289 2.57 17.62 -11.41
CA SER A 289 2.27 16.37 -12.10
C SER A 289 2.90 16.33 -13.50
N GLY A 290 3.27 15.15 -13.97
CA GLY A 290 3.87 14.92 -15.29
C GLY A 290 2.89 15.18 -16.44
N ALA A 291 2.06 14.19 -16.77
CA ALA A 291 0.99 14.31 -17.77
C ALA A 291 -0.38 14.46 -17.10
N ILE A 292 -1.17 15.44 -17.52
CA ILE A 292 -2.50 15.73 -16.98
C ILE A 292 -3.57 15.53 -18.06
N VAL A 293 -4.47 14.57 -17.83
CA VAL A 293 -5.66 14.32 -18.63
C VAL A 293 -6.88 14.86 -17.88
N ALA A 294 -7.59 15.83 -18.45
CA ALA A 294 -8.77 16.43 -17.82
C ALA A 294 -10.05 16.12 -18.60
N VAL A 295 -11.12 15.75 -17.87
CA VAL A 295 -12.44 15.47 -18.41
C VAL A 295 -13.46 16.36 -17.73
N ASN A 296 -14.09 17.25 -18.49
CA ASN A 296 -15.14 18.12 -17.96
C ASN A 296 -16.19 18.44 -19.03
N ARG A 297 -17.45 18.57 -18.64
CA ARG A 297 -18.55 18.94 -19.55
C ARG A 297 -18.47 20.40 -19.99
N ASP A 298 -17.93 21.29 -19.15
CA ASP A 298 -17.78 22.71 -19.47
C ASP A 298 -16.45 22.95 -20.22
N PRO A 299 -16.46 23.28 -21.52
CA PRO A 299 -15.25 23.53 -22.30
C PRO A 299 -14.42 24.72 -21.78
N ARG A 300 -14.99 25.56 -20.91
CA ARG A 300 -14.32 26.72 -20.32
C ARG A 300 -13.77 26.44 -18.91
N ALA A 301 -13.86 25.20 -18.44
CA ALA A 301 -13.38 24.83 -17.11
C ALA A 301 -11.88 25.18 -16.95
N PRO A 302 -11.48 25.90 -15.89
CA PRO A 302 -10.08 26.27 -15.64
C PRO A 302 -9.09 25.11 -15.66
N ILE A 303 -9.52 23.89 -15.33
CA ILE A 303 -8.65 22.69 -15.36
C ILE A 303 -8.00 22.47 -16.74
N PHE A 304 -8.66 22.86 -17.83
CA PHE A 304 -8.11 22.71 -19.18
C PHE A 304 -6.91 23.60 -19.46
N LYS A 305 -6.64 24.63 -18.64
CA LYS A 305 -5.43 25.46 -18.76
C LYS A 305 -4.15 24.74 -18.31
N MET A 306 -4.30 23.68 -17.53
CA MET A 306 -3.19 22.89 -16.98
C MET A 306 -3.12 21.49 -17.60
N ALA A 307 -4.17 21.06 -18.31
CA ALA A 307 -4.23 19.74 -18.90
C ALA A 307 -3.38 19.67 -20.18
N ASP A 308 -2.57 18.62 -20.29
CA ASP A 308 -1.91 18.24 -21.55
C ASP A 308 -2.92 17.66 -22.54
N PHE A 309 -3.92 16.94 -22.01
CA PHE A 309 -5.02 16.36 -22.80
C PHE A 309 -6.37 16.75 -22.20
N GLY A 310 -7.21 17.42 -22.98
CA GLY A 310 -8.55 17.85 -22.56
C GLY A 310 -9.65 17.11 -23.31
N VAL A 311 -10.59 16.50 -22.57
CA VAL A 311 -11.81 15.90 -23.12
C VAL A 311 -13.01 16.71 -22.64
N VAL A 312 -13.68 17.38 -23.58
CA VAL A 312 -14.95 18.06 -23.32
C VAL A 312 -16.07 17.02 -23.39
N GLY A 313 -16.57 16.59 -22.24
CA GLY A 313 -17.53 15.49 -22.18
C GLY A 313 -17.99 15.14 -20.77
N ASP A 314 -18.98 14.26 -20.69
CA ASP A 314 -19.48 13.76 -19.41
C ASP A 314 -18.53 12.74 -18.81
N ALA A 315 -18.04 13.01 -17.59
CA ALA A 315 -17.21 12.06 -16.84
C ALA A 315 -17.88 10.70 -16.64
N LEU A 316 -19.21 10.67 -16.45
CA LEU A 316 -19.97 9.43 -16.28
C LEU A 316 -20.11 8.59 -17.55
N SER A 317 -19.94 9.19 -18.74
CA SER A 317 -19.90 8.46 -20.00
C SER A 317 -18.47 8.12 -20.40
N PHE A 318 -17.54 9.03 -20.11
CA PHE A 318 -16.12 8.87 -20.43
C PHE A 318 -15.47 7.76 -19.62
N LEU A 319 -15.67 7.74 -18.29
CA LEU A 319 -15.01 6.78 -17.40
C LEU A 319 -15.31 5.32 -17.80
N PRO A 320 -16.58 4.89 -17.97
CA PRO A 320 -16.87 3.53 -18.44
C PRO A 320 -16.26 3.20 -19.80
N ALA A 321 -16.31 4.13 -20.76
CA ALA A 321 -15.75 3.91 -22.10
C ALA A 321 -14.22 3.75 -22.05
N LEU A 322 -13.53 4.58 -21.26
CA LEU A 322 -12.09 4.47 -21.05
C LEU A 322 -11.73 3.17 -20.33
N ILE A 323 -12.49 2.79 -19.29
CA ILE A 323 -12.30 1.52 -18.57
C ILE A 323 -12.41 0.33 -19.54
N THR A 324 -13.41 0.32 -20.42
CA THR A 324 -13.55 -0.71 -21.45
C THR A 324 -12.33 -0.75 -22.37
N GLU A 325 -11.83 0.39 -22.82
CA GLU A 325 -10.66 0.41 -23.71
C GLU A 325 -9.35 0.06 -23.00
N VAL A 326 -9.17 0.48 -21.75
CA VAL A 326 -8.02 0.05 -20.91
C VAL A 326 -8.04 -1.45 -20.72
N LYS A 327 -9.22 -2.05 -20.43
CA LYS A 327 -9.39 -3.51 -20.39
C LYS A 327 -9.02 -4.13 -21.75
N ASN A 328 -9.56 -3.62 -22.86
CA ASN A 328 -9.26 -4.14 -24.19
C ASN A 328 -7.77 -4.08 -24.52
N HIS A 329 -7.08 -2.99 -24.16
CA HIS A 329 -5.67 -2.83 -24.43
C HIS A 329 -4.82 -3.76 -23.56
N LEU A 330 -5.16 -3.89 -22.27
CA LEU A 330 -4.59 -4.89 -21.38
C LEU A 330 -4.75 -6.31 -21.97
N PHE A 331 -5.93 -6.64 -22.51
CA PHE A 331 -6.16 -7.93 -23.16
C PHE A 331 -5.40 -8.11 -24.48
N LYS A 332 -5.19 -7.05 -25.26
CA LYS A 332 -4.36 -7.08 -26.48
C LYS A 332 -2.89 -7.30 -26.14
N GLU A 333 -2.35 -6.59 -25.15
CA GLU A 333 -0.96 -6.78 -24.67
C GLU A 333 -0.73 -8.22 -24.20
N ILE A 334 -1.72 -8.76 -23.47
CA ILE A 334 -1.74 -10.16 -23.07
C ILE A 334 -1.68 -11.03 -24.33
N ALA A 335 -2.62 -10.90 -25.26
CA ALA A 335 -2.67 -11.70 -26.51
C ALA A 335 -1.40 -11.60 -27.38
N ASP A 336 -0.72 -10.46 -27.41
CA ASP A 336 0.52 -10.28 -28.17
C ASP A 336 1.74 -10.91 -27.46
N LEU A 337 1.77 -10.91 -26.13
CA LEU A 337 2.76 -11.68 -25.36
C LEU A 337 2.66 -13.19 -25.69
N TYR A 338 1.44 -13.72 -25.82
CA TYR A 338 1.21 -15.11 -26.27
C TYR A 338 1.80 -15.38 -27.65
N ARG A 339 1.52 -14.51 -28.64
CA ARG A 339 2.01 -14.68 -30.02
C ARG A 339 3.53 -14.70 -30.11
N THR A 340 4.19 -13.92 -29.26
CA THR A 340 5.65 -13.80 -29.25
C THR A 340 6.32 -15.04 -28.65
N GLN A 341 5.70 -15.68 -27.65
CA GLN A 341 6.17 -16.95 -27.09
C GLN A 341 6.01 -18.13 -28.06
N VAL A 342 4.91 -18.21 -28.81
CA VAL A 342 4.66 -19.27 -29.80
C VAL A 342 5.67 -19.23 -30.96
N LYS A 343 6.12 -18.04 -31.37
CA LYS A 343 7.16 -17.88 -32.42
C LYS A 343 8.58 -18.24 -31.96
N ALA A 344 8.84 -18.29 -30.64
CA ALA A 344 10.19 -18.49 -30.09
C ALA A 344 10.58 -19.97 -29.91
N GLY A 345 9.76 -20.93 -30.37
CA GLY A 345 10.14 -22.35 -30.48
C GLY A 345 10.56 -23.00 -29.16
N ARG A 346 9.92 -22.64 -28.03
CA ARG A 346 10.11 -23.36 -26.77
C ARG A 346 9.00 -24.39 -26.58
N ASP A 347 9.29 -25.61 -27.03
CA ASP A 347 8.57 -26.82 -26.64
C ASP A 347 8.77 -27.10 -25.15
N GLN A 348 7.83 -26.69 -24.30
CA GLN A 348 7.62 -27.33 -23.00
C GLN A 348 6.12 -27.36 -22.65
N ILE A 349 5.48 -28.51 -22.92
CA ILE A 349 4.32 -29.09 -22.22
C ILE A 349 3.24 -28.08 -21.74
N SER A 350 2.89 -27.09 -22.55
CA SER A 350 1.71 -26.25 -22.32
C SER A 350 0.66 -26.61 -23.36
N VAL A 351 -0.53 -27.02 -22.92
CA VAL A 351 -1.68 -27.24 -23.81
C VAL A 351 -1.87 -25.95 -24.63
N SER A 352 -1.83 -26.05 -25.96
CA SER A 352 -1.99 -24.90 -26.86
C SER A 352 -3.34 -24.21 -26.63
N PHE A 353 -3.41 -22.92 -26.95
CA PHE A 353 -4.56 -22.07 -26.66
C PHE A 353 -5.87 -22.64 -27.23
N GLY A 354 -5.87 -23.05 -28.51
CA GLY A 354 -7.00 -23.71 -29.16
C GLY A 354 -7.38 -25.03 -28.47
N ARG A 355 -6.40 -25.85 -28.10
CA ARG A 355 -6.66 -27.10 -27.35
C ARG A 355 -7.23 -26.85 -25.96
N ARG A 356 -6.92 -25.73 -25.32
CA ARG A 356 -7.51 -25.35 -24.02
C ARG A 356 -8.94 -24.88 -24.15
N ILE A 357 -9.24 -24.07 -25.17
CA ILE A 357 -10.62 -23.69 -25.50
C ILE A 357 -11.44 -24.94 -25.79
N LYS A 358 -10.92 -25.85 -26.61
CA LYS A 358 -11.53 -27.14 -26.91
C LYS A 358 -11.80 -27.95 -25.65
N LYS A 359 -10.81 -28.05 -24.76
CA LYS A 359 -10.97 -28.74 -23.48
C LYS A 359 -12.05 -28.08 -22.61
N PHE A 360 -12.08 -26.75 -22.49
CA PHE A 360 -13.12 -26.05 -21.73
C PHE A 360 -14.53 -26.22 -22.31
N ARG A 361 -14.64 -26.37 -23.63
CA ARG A 361 -15.88 -26.68 -24.33
C ARG A 361 -16.33 -28.11 -24.01
N GLU A 362 -15.43 -29.07 -24.17
CA GLU A 362 -15.67 -30.51 -23.95
C GLU A 362 -15.98 -30.81 -22.48
N ASP A 363 -15.25 -30.20 -21.54
CA ASP A 363 -15.48 -30.33 -20.08
C ASP A 363 -16.89 -29.84 -19.69
N ARG A 364 -17.49 -28.95 -20.49
CA ARG A 364 -18.87 -28.45 -20.31
C ARG A 364 -19.90 -29.16 -21.19
N LYS A 365 -19.51 -30.25 -21.86
CA LYS A 365 -20.36 -31.04 -22.77
C LYS A 365 -21.03 -30.19 -23.85
N MET A 366 -20.37 -29.12 -24.27
CA MET A 366 -20.87 -28.20 -25.28
C MET A 366 -20.40 -28.65 -26.66
N SER A 367 -21.31 -28.79 -27.62
CA SER A 367 -20.90 -29.08 -29.01
C SER A 367 -20.28 -27.84 -29.65
N VAL A 368 -19.56 -28.02 -30.75
CA VAL A 368 -19.03 -26.90 -31.54
C VAL A 368 -20.17 -25.98 -31.99
N ALA A 369 -21.32 -26.55 -32.36
CA ALA A 369 -22.51 -25.80 -32.74
C ALA A 369 -23.11 -24.98 -31.58
N ASP A 370 -23.14 -25.53 -30.36
CA ASP A 370 -23.64 -24.81 -29.18
C ASP A 370 -22.73 -23.64 -28.79
N MET A 371 -21.41 -23.83 -28.92
CA MET A 371 -20.43 -22.76 -28.67
C MET A 371 -20.52 -21.68 -29.75
N ALA A 372 -20.69 -22.06 -31.01
CA ALA A 372 -20.94 -21.17 -32.14
C ALA A 372 -22.18 -20.30 -31.91
N GLU A 373 -23.30 -20.90 -31.51
CA GLU A 373 -24.55 -20.19 -31.21
C GLU A 373 -24.39 -19.20 -30.05
N LYS A 374 -23.77 -19.63 -28.94
CA LYS A 374 -23.57 -18.79 -27.75
C LYS A 374 -22.56 -17.65 -27.95
N THR A 375 -21.60 -17.83 -28.84
CA THR A 375 -20.59 -16.80 -29.15
C THR A 375 -20.99 -15.93 -30.34
N GLY A 376 -21.99 -16.32 -31.12
CA GLY A 376 -22.45 -15.59 -32.32
C GLY A 376 -21.54 -15.76 -33.53
N HIS A 377 -20.82 -16.89 -33.63
CA HIS A 377 -19.85 -17.19 -34.70
C HIS A 377 -20.20 -18.49 -35.44
N PRO A 378 -19.79 -18.69 -36.71
CA PRO A 378 -19.99 -19.96 -37.43
C PRO A 378 -19.25 -21.14 -36.77
N PRO A 379 -19.78 -22.38 -36.81
CA PRO A 379 -19.08 -23.56 -36.29
C PRO A 379 -17.66 -23.75 -36.83
N GLU A 380 -17.45 -23.48 -38.13
CA GLU A 380 -16.13 -23.54 -38.77
C GLU A 380 -15.11 -22.58 -38.12
N PHE A 381 -15.57 -21.42 -37.63
CA PHE A 381 -14.73 -20.47 -36.92
C PHE A 381 -14.26 -21.02 -35.57
N ILE A 382 -15.14 -21.70 -34.84
CA ILE A 382 -14.80 -22.36 -33.57
C ILE A 382 -13.77 -23.48 -33.80
N GLU A 383 -13.97 -24.30 -34.83
CA GLU A 383 -13.06 -25.39 -35.19
C GLU A 383 -11.66 -24.88 -35.57
N GLN A 384 -11.59 -23.78 -36.32
CA GLN A 384 -10.32 -23.16 -36.69
C GLN A 384 -9.57 -22.57 -35.48
N VAL A 385 -10.30 -21.98 -34.52
CA VAL A 385 -9.72 -21.49 -33.26
C VAL A 385 -9.21 -22.66 -32.40
N GLU A 386 -9.98 -23.74 -32.29
CA GLU A 386 -9.61 -24.93 -31.51
C GLU A 386 -8.44 -25.71 -32.11
N ALA A 387 -8.28 -25.66 -33.43
CA ALA A 387 -7.16 -26.25 -34.16
C ALA A 387 -5.91 -25.36 -34.17
N ASP A 388 -5.93 -24.20 -33.51
CA ASP A 388 -4.89 -23.15 -33.56
C ASP A 388 -4.58 -22.66 -34.99
N SER A 389 -5.46 -22.89 -35.96
CA SER A 389 -5.30 -22.49 -37.37
C SER A 389 -5.83 -21.08 -37.65
N LEU A 390 -6.67 -20.55 -36.76
CA LEU A 390 -7.13 -19.17 -36.78
C LEU A 390 -6.96 -18.54 -35.39
N THR A 391 -6.30 -17.39 -35.33
CA THR A 391 -6.22 -16.62 -34.09
C THR A 391 -7.50 -15.82 -33.90
N PRO A 392 -8.25 -16.01 -32.80
CA PRO A 392 -9.51 -15.31 -32.61
C PRO A 392 -9.31 -13.82 -32.26
N PRO A 393 -10.28 -12.96 -32.61
CA PRO A 393 -10.33 -11.59 -32.13
C PRO A 393 -10.69 -11.53 -30.64
N VAL A 394 -10.31 -10.45 -29.95
CA VAL A 394 -10.55 -10.30 -28.50
C VAL A 394 -12.04 -10.34 -28.14
N SER A 395 -12.90 -9.82 -29.02
CA SER A 395 -14.36 -9.91 -28.87
C SER A 395 -14.84 -11.35 -28.70
N PHE A 396 -14.24 -12.29 -29.46
CA PHE A 396 -14.55 -13.70 -29.37
C PHE A 396 -14.15 -14.29 -28.01
N LEU A 397 -13.05 -13.86 -27.41
CA LEU A 397 -12.60 -14.36 -26.10
C LEU A 397 -13.49 -13.88 -24.95
N LEU A 398 -14.05 -12.68 -25.06
CA LEU A 398 -15.04 -12.16 -24.11
C LEU A 398 -16.39 -12.87 -24.27
N GLN A 399 -16.83 -13.09 -25.50
CA GLN A 399 -18.02 -13.89 -25.80
C GLN A 399 -17.86 -15.33 -25.32
N LEU A 400 -16.66 -15.89 -25.47
CA LEU A 400 -16.31 -17.23 -25.01
C LEU A 400 -16.28 -17.33 -23.49
N SER A 401 -15.70 -16.33 -22.80
CA SER A 401 -15.74 -16.20 -21.33
C SER A 401 -17.16 -16.17 -20.79
N GLN A 402 -18.06 -15.41 -21.45
CA GLN A 402 -19.47 -15.35 -21.09
C GLN A 402 -20.20 -16.67 -21.41
N ALA A 403 -19.97 -17.25 -22.59
CA ALA A 403 -20.58 -18.50 -23.03
C ALA A 403 -20.17 -19.70 -22.15
N LEU A 404 -18.93 -19.70 -21.65
CA LEU A 404 -18.37 -20.73 -20.78
C LEU A 404 -18.48 -20.40 -19.29
N GLN A 405 -18.91 -19.18 -18.94
CA GLN A 405 -18.96 -18.67 -17.57
C GLN A 405 -17.63 -18.84 -16.82
N ILE A 406 -16.52 -18.50 -17.47
CA ILE A 406 -15.18 -18.52 -16.88
C ILE A 406 -14.52 -17.18 -16.97
N ASP A 407 -13.71 -16.87 -15.96
CA ASP A 407 -12.88 -15.68 -15.97
C ASP A 407 -11.86 -15.75 -17.13
N PRO A 408 -11.68 -14.68 -17.94
CA PRO A 408 -10.75 -14.69 -19.06
C PRO A 408 -9.30 -15.05 -18.69
N SER A 409 -8.87 -14.84 -17.44
CA SER A 409 -7.54 -15.24 -16.96
C SER A 409 -7.37 -16.76 -16.85
N GLN A 410 -8.45 -17.53 -16.87
CA GLN A 410 -8.41 -18.99 -16.93
C GLN A 410 -8.02 -19.51 -18.32
N PHE A 411 -8.03 -18.64 -19.34
CA PHE A 411 -7.41 -18.89 -20.63
C PHE A 411 -5.89 -18.65 -20.62
N LEU A 412 -5.28 -18.38 -19.45
CA LEU A 412 -3.83 -18.17 -19.27
C LEU A 412 -3.19 -19.23 -18.34
N THR A 413 -1.91 -19.55 -18.53
CA THR A 413 -1.10 -20.40 -17.62
C THR A 413 -0.44 -19.56 -16.52
N GLU A 414 0.00 -20.20 -15.44
CA GLU A 414 0.68 -19.52 -14.32
C GLU A 414 1.95 -18.78 -14.75
N GLN A 415 2.72 -19.31 -15.69
CA GLN A 415 3.92 -18.63 -16.21
C GLN A 415 3.59 -17.38 -17.02
N GLU A 416 2.49 -17.40 -17.78
CA GLU A 416 2.03 -16.25 -18.56
C GLU A 416 1.43 -15.19 -17.64
N LYS A 417 0.69 -15.59 -16.60
CA LYS A 417 0.21 -14.69 -15.52
C LYS A 417 1.39 -14.00 -14.80
N VAL A 418 2.50 -14.70 -14.56
CA VAL A 418 3.72 -14.14 -13.96
C VAL A 418 4.44 -13.16 -14.88
N GLN A 419 4.50 -13.44 -16.18
CA GLN A 419 5.16 -12.56 -17.15
C GLN A 419 4.39 -11.26 -17.39
N ILE A 420 3.05 -11.32 -17.30
CA ILE A 420 2.16 -10.16 -17.26
C ILE A 420 2.22 -9.44 -15.89
N GLY A 421 2.38 -10.22 -14.81
CA GLY A 421 2.42 -9.76 -13.42
C GLY A 421 3.62 -8.89 -13.06
N GLY A 422 4.79 -9.09 -13.69
CA GLY A 422 6.02 -8.34 -13.38
C GLY A 422 5.96 -6.82 -13.56
N LYS A 423 4.93 -6.28 -14.26
CA LYS A 423 4.74 -4.83 -14.43
C LYS A 423 3.54 -4.23 -13.67
N ARG A 424 2.67 -5.04 -13.08
CA ARG A 424 1.37 -4.56 -12.53
C ARG A 424 1.00 -5.10 -11.14
N GLN A 425 1.84 -5.93 -10.50
CA GLN A 425 1.48 -6.68 -9.28
C GLN A 425 1.56 -5.94 -7.93
N GLU A 426 1.84 -4.63 -7.86
CA GLU A 426 1.79 -3.92 -6.56
C GLU A 426 0.38 -3.44 -6.17
N ALA A 427 -0.55 -3.31 -7.12
CA ALA A 427 -1.85 -2.68 -6.87
C ALA A 427 -3.02 -3.64 -6.55
N PHE A 428 -2.84 -4.96 -6.67
CA PHE A 428 -3.99 -5.88 -6.75
C PHE A 428 -4.54 -6.38 -5.39
N VAL A 429 -3.89 -6.05 -4.26
CA VAL A 429 -4.34 -6.58 -2.96
C VAL A 429 -4.84 -5.47 -2.04
N LYS A 430 -6.18 -5.28 -2.07
CA LYS A 430 -7.09 -4.71 -1.05
C LYS A 430 -7.72 -3.36 -1.37
N ARG A 431 -9.05 -3.34 -1.54
CA ARG A 431 -10.03 -2.78 -0.56
C ARG A 431 -11.43 -2.60 -1.16
N THR A 432 -12.42 -2.64 -0.27
CA THR A 432 -13.66 -1.82 -0.28
C THR A 432 -14.04 -1.45 1.16
N GLN A 433 -14.73 -0.32 1.37
CA GLN A 433 -15.05 0.31 2.68
C GLN A 433 -16.57 0.31 3.00
N ASN A 434 -16.87 0.47 4.31
CA ASN A 434 -18.14 0.81 5.01
C ASN A 434 -18.74 -0.26 5.95
N TYR A 435 -18.17 -1.46 5.91
CA TYR A 435 -18.01 -2.35 7.05
C TYR A 435 -16.57 -2.83 6.94
N SER A 436 -15.88 -3.12 8.05
CA SER A 436 -14.65 -3.90 7.87
C SER A 436 -15.06 -5.34 7.60
N TYR A 437 -15.11 -5.71 6.32
CA TYR A 437 -15.22 -7.09 5.89
C TYR A 437 -13.82 -7.70 5.86
N ARG A 438 -13.60 -8.74 6.67
CA ARG A 438 -12.41 -9.59 6.60
C ARG A 438 -12.85 -11.00 6.20
N THR A 439 -12.48 -11.45 5.01
CA THR A 439 -12.75 -12.82 4.57
C THR A 439 -12.11 -13.83 5.54
N LEU A 440 -12.91 -14.76 6.05
CA LEU A 440 -12.46 -15.87 6.91
C LEU A 440 -12.17 -17.15 6.12
N THR A 441 -12.63 -17.21 4.86
CA THR A 441 -12.43 -18.34 3.93
C THR A 441 -11.66 -17.87 2.68
N PRO A 442 -10.38 -17.48 2.83
CA PRO A 442 -9.59 -17.03 1.68
C PRO A 442 -9.45 -18.18 0.67
N GLY A 443 -9.66 -17.88 -0.62
CA GLY A 443 -9.65 -18.88 -1.70
C GLY A 443 -10.98 -19.60 -1.95
N ALA A 444 -12.06 -19.23 -1.24
CA ALA A 444 -13.41 -19.80 -1.45
C ALA A 444 -14.31 -18.92 -2.36
N ALA A 445 -13.73 -18.01 -3.15
CA ALA A 445 -14.48 -17.03 -3.93
C ALA A 445 -15.41 -17.66 -4.99
N ASP A 446 -15.07 -18.86 -5.45
CA ASP A 446 -15.79 -19.72 -6.41
C ASP A 446 -16.61 -20.83 -5.72
N LYS A 447 -16.60 -20.90 -4.38
CA LYS A 447 -17.31 -21.92 -3.62
C LYS A 447 -18.68 -21.41 -3.25
N HIS A 448 -19.63 -22.34 -3.18
CA HIS A 448 -21.00 -22.01 -2.79
C HIS A 448 -21.06 -21.33 -1.42
N LEU A 449 -20.16 -21.68 -0.49
CA LEU A 449 -20.15 -21.15 0.87
C LEU A 449 -18.94 -20.25 1.12
N ARG A 450 -19.19 -19.03 1.62
CA ARG A 450 -18.18 -18.00 1.90
C ARG A 450 -18.45 -17.36 3.25
N SER A 451 -17.43 -17.25 4.10
CA SER A 451 -17.55 -16.62 5.42
C SER A 451 -16.69 -15.36 5.55
N PHE A 452 -17.24 -14.36 6.24
CA PHE A 452 -16.69 -13.03 6.46
C PHE A 452 -16.80 -12.68 7.94
N MET A 453 -15.81 -11.97 8.47
CA MET A 453 -15.92 -11.22 9.71
C MET A 453 -16.36 -9.80 9.35
N VAL A 454 -17.47 -9.36 9.92
CA VAL A 454 -18.06 -8.03 9.68
C VAL A 454 -18.04 -7.26 10.98
N THR A 455 -17.45 -6.07 10.98
CA THR A 455 -17.47 -5.17 12.16
C THR A 455 -18.34 -3.96 11.88
N ILE A 456 -19.22 -3.64 12.83
CA ILE A 456 -20.13 -2.48 12.82
C ILE A 456 -19.79 -1.59 14.01
N GLU A 457 -19.44 -0.33 13.73
CA GLU A 457 -19.06 0.66 14.76
C GLU A 457 -20.26 1.09 15.65
N PRO A 458 -20.02 1.59 16.87
CA PRO A 458 -21.08 1.91 17.83
C PRO A 458 -21.91 3.15 17.45
N ARG A 459 -23.23 3.12 17.73
CA ARG A 459 -24.18 4.25 17.78
C ARG A 459 -24.01 5.41 16.77
N GLU A 460 -23.72 5.16 15.50
CA GLU A 460 -23.79 6.23 14.50
C GLU A 460 -25.21 6.41 13.93
N LYS A 461 -25.64 7.68 13.81
CA LYS A 461 -26.86 8.09 13.09
C LYS A 461 -26.64 7.95 11.58
N HIS A 462 -26.46 6.73 11.09
CA HIS A 462 -26.30 6.47 9.66
C HIS A 462 -27.63 6.48 8.91
N LYS A 463 -27.61 6.93 7.65
CA LYS A 463 -28.66 6.58 6.69
C LYS A 463 -28.55 5.08 6.39
N MET A 464 -29.59 4.34 6.77
CA MET A 464 -29.66 2.88 6.67
C MET A 464 -29.53 2.40 5.21
N VAL A 465 -28.47 1.68 4.90
CA VAL A 465 -28.32 0.97 3.61
C VAL A 465 -29.02 -0.39 3.74
N ALA A 466 -29.93 -0.70 2.81
CA ALA A 466 -30.59 -1.98 2.73
C ALA A 466 -29.87 -2.88 1.72
N TYR A 467 -29.58 -4.11 2.09
CA TYR A 467 -28.93 -5.10 1.25
C TYR A 467 -29.96 -6.05 0.66
N LYS A 468 -29.67 -6.54 -0.55
CA LYS A 468 -30.37 -7.63 -1.23
C LYS A 468 -29.39 -8.30 -2.18
N HIS A 469 -29.18 -9.60 -2.02
CA HIS A 469 -28.35 -10.40 -2.93
C HIS A 469 -28.87 -11.84 -2.98
N PRO A 470 -28.64 -12.57 -4.09
CA PRO A 470 -29.08 -13.97 -4.21
C PRO A 470 -28.37 -14.88 -3.21
N GLY A 471 -29.07 -15.91 -2.72
CA GLY A 471 -28.53 -16.94 -1.82
C GLY A 471 -29.10 -16.92 -0.40
N GLU A 472 -28.50 -17.70 0.48
CA GLU A 472 -28.84 -17.78 1.90
C GLU A 472 -27.73 -17.17 2.76
N GLU A 473 -28.08 -16.52 3.86
CA GLU A 473 -27.13 -15.86 4.76
C GLU A 473 -27.32 -16.37 6.18
N PHE A 474 -26.19 -16.70 6.82
CA PHE A 474 -26.09 -17.10 8.20
C PHE A 474 -25.22 -16.09 8.95
N ILE A 475 -25.73 -15.52 10.04
CA ILE A 475 -25.02 -14.56 10.89
C ILE A 475 -24.85 -15.16 12.27
N PHE A 476 -23.64 -15.08 12.82
CA PHE A 476 -23.31 -15.35 14.22
C PHE A 476 -22.71 -14.11 14.87
N VAL A 477 -23.25 -13.68 16.00
CA VAL A 477 -22.74 -12.53 16.74
C VAL A 477 -21.54 -12.96 17.58
N TYR A 478 -20.33 -12.67 17.09
CA TYR A 478 -19.09 -13.00 17.78
C TYR A 478 -18.86 -12.10 19.00
N LYS A 479 -19.20 -10.82 18.89
CA LYS A 479 -19.09 -9.83 19.97
C LYS A 479 -20.08 -8.67 19.77
N GLY A 480 -20.62 -8.12 20.86
CA GLY A 480 -21.52 -6.96 20.82
C GLY A 480 -22.98 -7.33 20.56
N GLU A 481 -23.78 -6.35 20.12
CA GLU A 481 -25.22 -6.50 19.89
C GLU A 481 -25.62 -6.04 18.49
N LEU A 482 -26.46 -6.84 17.84
CA LEU A 482 -26.93 -6.60 16.48
C LEU A 482 -28.45 -6.48 16.47
N GLU A 483 -28.95 -5.44 15.82
CA GLU A 483 -30.33 -5.36 15.38
C GLU A 483 -30.39 -5.58 13.86
N LEU A 484 -31.03 -6.67 13.46
CA LEU A 484 -31.26 -7.06 12.08
C LEU A 484 -32.71 -6.76 11.70
N THR A 485 -32.92 -6.00 10.63
CA THR A 485 -34.24 -5.86 10.01
C THR A 485 -34.32 -6.80 8.81
N LEU A 486 -35.28 -7.73 8.81
CA LEU A 486 -35.59 -8.62 7.68
C LEU A 486 -36.98 -8.27 7.14
N GLY A 487 -37.03 -7.57 6.01
CA GLY A 487 -38.28 -7.01 5.48
C GLY A 487 -38.95 -6.07 6.49
N ASN A 488 -40.07 -6.50 7.07
CA ASN A 488 -40.84 -5.76 8.08
C ASN A 488 -40.61 -6.26 9.52
N LYS A 489 -39.83 -7.32 9.71
CA LYS A 489 -39.55 -7.89 11.04
C LYS A 489 -38.21 -7.39 11.54
N MET A 490 -38.17 -7.02 12.81
CA MET A 490 -36.95 -6.64 13.51
C MET A 490 -36.56 -7.77 14.47
N VAL A 491 -35.30 -8.18 14.42
CA VAL A 491 -34.72 -9.20 15.29
C VAL A 491 -33.50 -8.61 15.97
N ARG A 492 -33.38 -8.82 17.28
CA ARG A 492 -32.19 -8.45 18.05
C ARG A 492 -31.42 -9.71 18.40
N LEU A 493 -30.11 -9.65 18.23
CA LEU A 493 -29.16 -10.72 18.50
C LEU A 493 -28.07 -10.17 19.39
N THR A 494 -27.75 -10.93 20.43
CA THR A 494 -26.69 -10.67 21.39
C THR A 494 -25.54 -11.66 21.19
N GLN A 495 -24.43 -11.44 21.88
CA GLN A 495 -23.24 -12.28 21.74
C GLN A 495 -23.56 -13.78 21.91
N GLY A 496 -23.13 -14.59 20.93
CA GLY A 496 -23.37 -16.03 20.90
C GLY A 496 -24.65 -16.45 20.16
N GLU A 497 -25.52 -15.51 19.81
CA GLU A 497 -26.75 -15.80 19.06
C GLU A 497 -26.50 -15.85 17.55
N THR A 498 -27.40 -16.54 16.84
CA THR A 498 -27.31 -16.78 15.39
C THR A 498 -28.63 -16.49 14.69
N ILE A 499 -28.57 -16.26 13.38
CA ILE A 499 -29.75 -16.26 12.52
C ILE A 499 -29.40 -16.74 11.11
N HIS A 500 -30.35 -17.40 10.46
CA HIS A 500 -30.28 -17.84 9.07
C HIS A 500 -31.49 -17.30 8.31
N PHE A 501 -31.29 -16.77 7.11
CA PHE A 501 -32.38 -16.24 6.28
C PHE A 501 -32.04 -16.22 4.79
N ASP A 502 -33.07 -16.13 3.94
CA ASP A 502 -32.94 -15.90 2.50
C ASP A 502 -32.48 -14.46 2.24
N SER A 503 -31.30 -14.32 1.64
CA SER A 503 -30.62 -13.04 1.40
C SER A 503 -31.28 -12.17 0.34
N GLU A 504 -32.21 -12.73 -0.45
CA GLU A 504 -33.04 -11.95 -1.37
C GLU A 504 -34.09 -11.11 -0.63
N THR A 505 -34.34 -11.44 0.63
CA THR A 505 -35.12 -10.58 1.54
C THR A 505 -34.30 -9.35 1.86
N LYS A 506 -34.87 -8.16 1.60
CA LYS A 506 -34.21 -6.89 1.95
C LYS A 506 -33.87 -6.88 3.44
N HIS A 507 -32.60 -6.74 3.75
CA HIS A 507 -32.13 -6.80 5.12
C HIS A 507 -31.19 -5.65 5.50
N LYS A 508 -31.14 -5.33 6.79
CA LYS A 508 -30.35 -4.22 7.35
C LYS A 508 -29.72 -4.62 8.67
N LEU A 509 -28.44 -4.35 8.83
CA LEU A 509 -27.67 -4.61 10.06
C LEU A 509 -27.42 -3.29 10.78
N ARG A 510 -27.68 -3.24 12.09
CA ARG A 510 -27.45 -2.08 12.93
C ARG A 510 -26.82 -2.49 14.27
N ASN A 511 -25.73 -1.85 14.63
CA ASN A 511 -25.20 -1.92 15.99
C ASN A 511 -25.96 -0.93 16.88
N ILE A 512 -26.61 -1.42 17.93
CA ILE A 512 -27.38 -0.61 18.87
C ILE A 512 -26.65 -0.34 20.19
N SER A 513 -25.50 -0.99 20.42
CA SER A 513 -24.71 -0.82 21.63
C SER A 513 -23.67 0.29 21.49
N ASP A 514 -23.08 0.66 22.63
CA ASP A 514 -21.99 1.63 22.74
C ASP A 514 -20.61 1.01 22.48
N GLU A 515 -20.58 -0.28 22.15
CA GLU A 515 -19.36 -1.04 21.85
C GLU A 515 -19.40 -1.59 20.43
N LYS A 516 -18.24 -1.96 19.87
CA LYS A 516 -18.18 -2.52 18.51
C LYS A 516 -18.93 -3.84 18.44
N CYS A 517 -19.71 -4.04 17.37
CA CYS A 517 -20.35 -5.31 17.07
C CYS A 517 -19.54 -6.05 16.00
N GLU A 518 -19.14 -7.28 16.28
CA GLU A 518 -18.40 -8.17 15.38
C GLU A 518 -19.23 -9.42 15.07
N LEU A 519 -19.39 -9.71 13.78
CA LEU A 519 -20.25 -10.77 13.26
C LEU A 519 -19.44 -11.72 12.38
N ILE A 520 -19.73 -13.01 12.47
CA ILE A 520 -19.35 -13.97 11.44
C ILE A 520 -20.55 -14.12 10.52
N VAL A 521 -20.43 -13.63 9.29
CA VAL A 521 -21.45 -13.73 8.25
C VAL A 521 -21.02 -14.77 7.24
N THR A 522 -21.86 -15.76 6.99
CA THR A 522 -21.63 -16.82 6.00
C THR A 522 -22.70 -16.73 4.93
N LEU A 523 -22.27 -16.56 3.69
CA LEU A 523 -23.12 -16.51 2.51
C LEU A 523 -23.02 -17.85 1.78
N TYR A 524 -24.18 -18.44 1.51
CA TYR A 524 -24.35 -19.56 0.62
C TYR A 524 -25.00 -19.08 -0.68
N THR A 525 -24.25 -19.06 -1.77
CA THR A 525 -24.74 -18.77 -3.11
C THR A 525 -24.77 -20.07 -3.91
N PRO A 526 -25.97 -20.56 -4.31
CA PRO A 526 -26.12 -21.82 -5.02
C PRO A 526 -25.39 -21.87 -6.36
#